data_AF-A0A3G5BII1-F1
#
_entry.id   AF-A0A3G5BII1-F1
#
_cell.length_a   1.000
_cell.length_b   1.000
_cell.length_c   1.000
_cell.angle_alpha   90.00
_cell.angle_beta   90.00
_cell.angle_gamma   90.00
#
_symmetry.space_group_name_H-M   'P 1'
#
loop_
_entity.id
_entity.type
_entity.pdbx_description
1 polymer ?
#
loop_
_entity_poly.entity_id
_entity_poly.type
_entity_poly.pdbx_seq_one_letter_code
_entity_poly.pdbx_strand_id
1 'polypeptide(L)'
;MKSFVVYCLCFVAVFAHAPFESVDHRIANGQVALPKQFPYQARLQFTKRKNGKFVSSLCGGALISNKTILTAAHCVENAVSVMIFLGTTKSLSNEPTRVMRGSWASRGEFIAHKNFNGTSMENDIALVTTTQAIQFNDAIRPVNLPKFNQMNLENRMAVIAGFGKTGTKAPVSNELRFANRRILSNLLCQRPYPAYFKPNMHLCIDGSQNISTCPGDSGGPLVIQEADESKTVVGLTSFGGISCDTGYPVVFTKVSNYINWIQKHMI
;
A
#
# COMPACT_ATOMS: atom_id res chain seq x y z
N MET A 1 30.81 -19.84 -72.59
CA MET A 1 30.31 -19.88 -71.19
C MET A 1 29.69 -18.53 -70.86
N LYS A 2 28.51 -18.48 -70.25
CA LYS A 2 27.86 -17.22 -69.86
C LYS A 2 28.07 -16.99 -68.35
N SER A 3 28.70 -15.89 -67.98
CA SER A 3 28.86 -15.51 -66.57
C SER A 3 27.57 -14.87 -66.04
N PHE A 4 27.03 -15.42 -64.96
CA PHE A 4 25.95 -14.79 -64.20
C PHE A 4 26.54 -13.89 -63.12
N VAL A 5 26.19 -12.60 -63.14
CA VAL A 5 26.45 -11.66 -62.04
C VAL A 5 25.22 -11.63 -61.14
N VAL A 6 25.37 -12.06 -59.89
CA VAL A 6 24.30 -11.99 -58.88
C VAL A 6 24.44 -10.67 -58.12
N TYR A 7 23.50 -9.75 -58.34
CA TYR A 7 23.37 -8.54 -57.52
C TYR A 7 22.66 -8.89 -56.20
N CYS A 8 23.37 -8.81 -55.09
CA CYS A 8 22.79 -8.98 -53.76
C CYS A 8 22.12 -7.65 -53.33
N LEU A 9 20.79 -7.63 -53.31
CA LEU A 9 20.01 -6.50 -52.81
C LEU A 9 19.94 -6.55 -51.27
N CYS A 10 20.82 -5.78 -50.61
CA CYS A 10 20.74 -5.56 -49.16
C CYS A 10 19.49 -4.73 -48.82
N PHE A 11 18.42 -5.39 -48.39
CA PHE A 11 17.28 -4.74 -47.75
C PHE A 11 17.71 -4.18 -46.38
N VAL A 12 18.01 -2.88 -46.33
CA VAL A 12 18.14 -2.17 -45.06
C VAL A 12 16.73 -1.98 -44.49
N ALA A 13 16.37 -2.80 -43.50
CA ALA A 13 15.15 -2.62 -42.74
C ALA A 13 15.24 -1.34 -41.91
N VAL A 14 14.70 -0.24 -42.43
CA VAL A 14 14.53 1.00 -41.66
C VAL A 14 13.42 0.76 -40.65
N PHE A 15 13.81 0.33 -39.45
CA PHE A 15 12.91 0.32 -38.30
C PHE A 15 12.56 1.76 -37.93
N ALA A 16 11.42 2.23 -38.43
CA ALA A 16 10.79 3.45 -37.96
C ALA A 16 10.60 3.32 -36.44
N HIS A 17 11.41 4.05 -35.68
CA HIS A 17 11.23 4.13 -34.24
C HIS A 17 9.92 4.88 -34.00
N ALA A 18 8.88 4.15 -33.60
CA ALA A 18 7.69 4.78 -33.05
C ALA A 18 8.14 5.70 -31.89
N PRO A 19 7.68 6.96 -31.84
CA PRO A 19 8.03 7.85 -30.75
C PRO A 19 7.54 7.21 -29.45
N PHE A 20 8.46 7.00 -28.51
CA PHE A 20 8.15 6.39 -27.21
C PHE A 20 7.25 7.35 -26.44
N GLU A 21 5.95 7.05 -26.37
CA GLU A 21 5.00 7.87 -25.61
C GLU A 21 5.43 7.99 -24.15
N SER A 22 5.29 9.20 -23.60
CA SER A 22 5.78 9.55 -22.27
C SER A 22 4.99 8.82 -21.18
N VAL A 23 5.59 7.79 -20.59
CA VAL A 23 5.04 7.07 -19.44
C VAL A 23 5.18 7.92 -18.18
N ASP A 24 4.11 8.60 -17.76
CA ASP A 24 4.02 9.23 -16.44
C ASP A 24 2.85 8.65 -15.62
N HIS A 25 3.20 7.73 -14.74
CA HIS A 25 2.32 6.94 -13.88
C HIS A 25 2.94 6.98 -12.46
N ARG A 26 2.18 7.01 -11.36
CA ARG A 26 2.68 7.14 -9.96
C ARG A 26 1.64 6.58 -8.93
N ILE A 27 1.85 6.44 -7.60
CA ILE A 27 2.56 5.28 -6.99
C ILE A 27 3.70 4.91 -7.90
N ALA A 28 4.92 5.40 -7.66
CA ALA A 28 5.96 5.62 -8.67
C ALA A 28 5.85 4.65 -9.87
N ASN A 29 5.48 5.13 -11.06
CA ASN A 29 5.14 4.32 -12.26
C ASN A 29 3.82 3.48 -12.22
N GLY A 30 2.78 3.94 -11.51
CA GLY A 30 1.47 3.27 -11.29
C GLY A 30 0.19 4.03 -11.74
N GLN A 31 -0.93 3.31 -11.85
CA GLN A 31 -2.16 3.74 -12.54
C GLN A 31 -3.10 4.55 -11.63
N VAL A 32 -3.92 5.44 -12.21
CA VAL A 32 -5.00 6.13 -11.49
C VAL A 32 -6.12 5.14 -11.21
N ALA A 33 -6.62 5.10 -9.97
CA ALA A 33 -7.74 4.25 -9.59
C ALA A 33 -9.07 4.80 -10.09
N LEU A 34 -9.91 3.92 -10.64
CA LEU A 34 -11.29 4.24 -11.00
C LEU A 34 -12.14 4.41 -9.73
N PRO A 35 -13.20 5.26 -9.76
CA PRO A 35 -14.17 5.32 -8.67
C PRO A 35 -14.67 3.92 -8.28
N LYS A 36 -14.80 3.68 -6.97
CA LYS A 36 -15.23 2.40 -6.37
C LYS A 36 -14.25 1.21 -6.54
N GLN A 37 -13.11 1.34 -7.23
CA GLN A 37 -12.21 0.21 -7.52
C GLN A 37 -11.60 -0.44 -6.27
N PHE A 38 -11.33 0.35 -5.22
CA PHE A 38 -10.76 -0.13 -3.95
C PHE A 38 -11.63 0.33 -2.77
N PRO A 39 -12.80 -0.27 -2.55
CA PRO A 39 -13.82 0.24 -1.63
C PRO A 39 -13.43 0.12 -0.15
N TYR A 40 -12.35 -0.61 0.13
CA TYR A 40 -11.75 -0.73 1.47
C TYR A 40 -10.65 0.31 1.75
N GLN A 41 -10.22 1.09 0.75
CA GLN A 41 -9.08 2.00 0.90
C GLN A 41 -9.43 3.16 1.83
N ALA A 42 -8.66 3.29 2.92
CA ALA A 42 -8.69 4.46 3.79
C ALA A 42 -7.53 5.41 3.46
N ARG A 43 -7.81 6.72 3.49
CA ARG A 43 -6.80 7.77 3.61
C ARG A 43 -6.84 8.28 5.06
N LEU A 44 -5.71 8.20 5.76
CA LEU A 44 -5.59 8.54 7.18
C LEU A 44 -4.69 9.76 7.34
N GLN A 45 -5.28 10.89 7.72
CA GLN A 45 -4.56 12.11 8.03
C GLN A 45 -4.46 12.28 9.54
N PHE A 46 -3.33 11.84 10.09
CA PHE A 46 -3.05 11.94 11.52
C PHE A 46 -2.57 13.35 11.89
N THR A 47 -2.97 13.79 13.08
CA THR A 47 -2.31 14.87 13.82
C THR A 47 -1.46 14.22 14.90
N LYS A 48 -0.17 14.52 14.92
CA LYS A 48 0.82 13.98 15.88
C LYS A 48 1.45 15.08 16.71
N ARG A 49 1.90 14.75 17.92
CA ARG A 49 2.70 15.64 18.78
C ARG A 49 4.18 15.28 18.65
N LYS A 50 5.02 16.21 18.20
CA LYS A 50 6.48 16.04 18.07
C LYS A 50 7.20 17.27 18.61
N ASN A 51 8.11 17.08 19.57
CA ASN A 51 8.90 18.14 20.21
C ASN A 51 8.03 19.35 20.66
N GLY A 52 6.92 19.06 21.34
CA GLY A 52 5.95 20.05 21.80
C GLY A 52 4.99 20.62 20.74
N LYS A 53 5.26 20.44 19.44
CA LYS A 53 4.47 20.99 18.33
C LYS A 53 3.50 19.95 17.75
N PHE A 54 2.42 20.41 17.13
CA PHE A 54 1.56 19.57 16.29
C PHE A 54 2.11 19.50 14.88
N VAL A 55 2.15 18.29 14.31
CA VAL A 55 2.52 18.02 12.91
C VAL A 55 1.49 17.09 12.29
N SER A 56 1.28 17.17 10.98
CA SER A 56 0.42 16.21 10.28
C SER A 56 1.26 15.15 9.57
N SER A 57 0.76 13.91 9.54
CA SER A 57 1.33 12.81 8.76
C SER A 57 0.22 12.07 8.02
N LEU A 58 0.48 11.74 6.76
CA LEU A 58 -0.40 10.93 5.93
C LEU A 58 -0.03 9.45 6.02
N CYS A 59 -1.04 8.59 6.10
CA CYS A 59 -0.95 7.14 5.99
C CYS A 59 -2.13 6.60 5.18
N GLY A 60 -2.01 5.36 4.71
CA GLY A 60 -3.12 4.54 4.25
C GLY A 60 -3.68 3.62 5.35
N GLY A 61 -4.74 2.89 5.01
CA GLY A 61 -5.28 1.81 5.82
C GLY A 61 -6.34 1.02 5.04
N ALA A 62 -6.81 -0.08 5.62
CA ALA A 62 -7.91 -0.88 5.10
C ALA A 62 -9.10 -0.90 6.05
N LEU A 63 -10.29 -0.64 5.54
CA LEU A 63 -11.55 -0.91 6.25
C LEU A 63 -11.71 -2.43 6.41
N ILE A 64 -11.87 -2.92 7.64
CA ILE A 64 -12.03 -4.36 7.96
C ILE A 64 -13.31 -4.69 8.73
N SER A 65 -14.03 -3.68 9.24
CA SER A 65 -15.41 -3.80 9.75
C SER A 65 -16.20 -2.54 9.45
N ASN A 66 -17.40 -2.36 10.00
CA ASN A 66 -18.13 -1.09 9.90
C ASN A 66 -17.61 0.00 10.85
N LYS A 67 -16.56 -0.29 11.65
CA LYS A 67 -15.91 0.68 12.55
C LYS A 67 -14.39 0.63 12.53
N THR A 68 -13.77 -0.49 12.16
CA THR A 68 -12.32 -0.69 12.33
C THR A 68 -11.57 -0.50 11.02
N ILE A 69 -10.56 0.37 11.06
CA ILE A 69 -9.51 0.51 10.05
C ILE A 69 -8.25 -0.21 10.56
N LEU A 70 -7.67 -1.05 9.71
CA LEU A 70 -6.36 -1.68 9.89
C LEU A 70 -5.27 -0.78 9.26
N THR A 71 -4.19 -0.51 9.99
CA THR A 71 -3.05 0.32 9.54
C THR A 71 -1.75 -0.08 10.27
N ALA A 72 -0.66 0.63 10.04
CA ALA A 72 0.64 0.40 10.69
C ALA A 72 0.73 1.04 12.09
N ALA A 73 1.55 0.49 12.99
CA ALA A 73 1.77 1.05 14.32
C ALA A 73 2.52 2.38 14.26
N HIS A 74 3.51 2.51 13.37
CA HIS A 74 4.24 3.76 13.18
C HIS A 74 3.33 4.90 12.69
N CYS A 75 2.17 4.60 12.08
CA CYS A 75 1.16 5.61 11.72
C CYS A 75 0.45 6.19 12.94
N VAL A 76 0.11 5.38 13.95
CA VAL A 76 -0.57 5.84 15.17
C VAL A 76 0.39 6.31 16.28
N GLU A 77 1.68 5.97 16.20
CA GLU A 77 2.67 6.40 17.20
C GLU A 77 2.71 7.94 17.32
N ASN A 78 2.64 8.45 18.55
CA ASN A 78 2.56 9.90 18.86
C ASN A 78 1.36 10.64 18.24
N ALA A 79 0.36 9.94 17.69
CA ALA A 79 -0.87 10.54 17.18
C ALA A 79 -1.83 10.94 18.32
N VAL A 80 -2.48 12.09 18.16
CA VAL A 80 -3.54 12.57 19.07
C VAL A 80 -4.92 12.40 18.46
N SER A 81 -5.03 12.55 17.13
CA SER A 81 -6.27 12.36 16.38
C SER A 81 -5.99 11.99 14.93
N VAL A 82 -7.03 11.53 14.23
CA VAL A 82 -6.99 11.17 12.81
C VAL A 82 -8.28 11.58 12.12
N MET A 83 -8.13 12.14 10.92
CA MET A 83 -9.23 12.30 9.96
C MET A 83 -9.15 11.16 8.95
N ILE A 84 -10.22 10.38 8.89
CA ILE A 84 -10.37 9.16 8.09
C ILE A 84 -11.26 9.50 6.90
N PHE A 85 -10.78 9.24 5.69
CA PHE A 85 -11.54 9.42 4.45
C PHE A 85 -11.69 8.07 3.74
N LEU A 86 -12.92 7.76 3.34
CA LEU A 86 -13.34 6.52 2.67
C LEU A 86 -14.21 6.88 1.46
N GLY A 87 -14.33 5.96 0.49
CA GLY A 87 -15.24 6.13 -0.66
C GLY A 87 -14.83 7.26 -1.61
N THR A 88 -13.54 7.54 -1.72
CA THR A 88 -12.98 8.65 -2.50
C THR A 88 -11.78 8.16 -3.31
N THR A 89 -11.65 8.62 -4.55
CA THR A 89 -10.43 8.50 -5.35
C THR A 89 -9.69 9.82 -5.50
N LYS A 90 -10.15 10.91 -4.88
CA LYS A 90 -9.54 12.24 -4.99
C LYS A 90 -9.40 12.96 -3.64
N SER A 91 -8.15 13.09 -3.17
CA SER A 91 -7.76 13.67 -1.87
C SER A 91 -8.40 15.04 -1.55
N LEU A 92 -8.57 15.90 -2.57
CA LEU A 92 -8.96 17.31 -2.40
C LEU A 92 -10.39 17.65 -2.82
N SER A 93 -11.14 16.75 -3.46
CA SER A 93 -12.50 17.03 -3.93
C SER A 93 -13.58 16.44 -3.03
N ASN A 94 -14.74 17.11 -2.99
CA ASN A 94 -15.98 16.54 -2.45
C ASN A 94 -16.60 15.58 -3.48
N GLU A 95 -16.11 14.34 -3.54
CA GLU A 95 -16.83 13.27 -4.23
C GLU A 95 -18.11 12.91 -3.45
N PRO A 96 -19.27 12.67 -4.11
CA PRO A 96 -20.52 12.34 -3.42
C PRO A 96 -20.44 11.07 -2.55
N THR A 97 -19.56 10.14 -2.91
CA THR A 97 -19.31 8.89 -2.17
C THR A 97 -18.37 9.05 -0.98
N ARG A 98 -17.75 10.24 -0.78
CA ARG A 98 -16.73 10.46 0.24
C ARG A 98 -17.34 10.51 1.63
N VAL A 99 -16.96 9.56 2.48
CA VAL A 99 -17.27 9.58 3.92
C VAL A 99 -16.07 10.07 4.70
N MET A 100 -16.31 11.01 5.61
CA MET A 100 -15.33 11.52 6.56
C MET A 100 -15.70 11.07 8.00
N ARG A 101 -14.72 10.61 8.76
CA ARG A 101 -14.83 10.28 10.20
C ARG A 101 -13.62 10.84 10.95
N GLY A 102 -13.82 11.17 12.22
CA GLY A 102 -12.75 11.57 13.14
C GLY A 102 -12.62 10.57 14.28
N SER A 103 -11.38 10.33 14.71
CA SER A 103 -11.06 9.52 15.89
C SER A 103 -9.90 10.14 16.69
N TRP A 104 -9.83 9.83 17.99
CA TRP A 104 -8.92 10.40 18.99
C TRP A 104 -8.24 9.35 19.86
N ALA A 105 -6.91 9.45 20.00
CA ALA A 105 -6.12 8.54 20.82
C ALA A 105 -6.57 8.51 22.30
N SER A 106 -6.94 9.67 22.84
CA SER A 106 -7.38 9.85 24.24
C SER A 106 -8.68 9.14 24.59
N ARG A 107 -9.39 8.56 23.61
CA ARG A 107 -10.63 7.79 23.80
C ARG A 107 -10.41 6.27 23.68
N GLY A 108 -9.16 5.81 23.55
CA GLY A 108 -8.84 4.40 23.32
C GLY A 108 -9.14 3.94 21.89
N GLU A 109 -9.42 4.87 20.96
CA GLU A 109 -9.80 4.55 19.58
C GLU A 109 -8.61 4.10 18.72
N PHE A 110 -7.37 4.24 19.20
CA PHE A 110 -6.16 3.74 18.54
C PHE A 110 -5.53 2.61 19.38
N ILE A 111 -5.28 1.46 18.76
CA ILE A 111 -4.67 0.30 19.42
C ILE A 111 -3.49 -0.17 18.57
N ALA A 112 -2.27 0.25 18.95
CA ALA A 112 -1.04 -0.31 18.39
C ALA A 112 -0.72 -1.67 19.02
N HIS A 113 -0.02 -2.54 18.31
CA HIS A 113 0.49 -3.77 18.91
C HIS A 113 1.49 -3.46 20.03
N LYS A 114 1.25 -4.00 21.23
CA LYS A 114 2.02 -3.68 22.45
C LYS A 114 3.54 -3.96 22.37
N ASN A 115 3.95 -4.82 21.45
CA ASN A 115 5.36 -5.16 21.19
C ASN A 115 5.88 -4.49 19.90
N PHE A 116 5.24 -3.42 19.41
CA PHE A 116 5.78 -2.63 18.29
C PHE A 116 7.13 -2.03 18.67
N ASN A 117 8.10 -2.13 17.76
CA ASN A 117 9.44 -1.58 17.94
C ASN A 117 9.78 -0.69 16.74
N GLY A 118 9.73 0.64 16.93
CA GLY A 118 10.02 1.63 15.88
C GLY A 118 11.47 1.64 15.37
N THR A 119 12.39 0.91 16.02
CA THR A 119 13.78 0.74 15.55
C THR A 119 13.91 -0.47 14.63
N SER A 120 13.33 -1.63 14.98
CA SER A 120 13.39 -2.85 14.15
C SER A 120 12.24 -2.99 13.16
N MET A 121 11.20 -2.16 13.26
CA MET A 121 9.91 -2.24 12.57
C MET A 121 9.12 -3.53 12.85
N GLU A 122 9.49 -4.28 13.88
CA GLU A 122 8.77 -5.49 14.28
C GLU A 122 7.40 -5.15 14.90
N ASN A 123 6.40 -5.96 14.57
CA ASN A 123 5.00 -5.80 14.99
C ASN A 123 4.37 -4.45 14.62
N ASP A 124 4.71 -3.92 13.44
CA ASP A 124 4.19 -2.67 12.91
C ASP A 124 2.74 -2.81 12.41
N ILE A 125 1.80 -2.89 13.35
CA ILE A 125 0.36 -3.04 13.12
C ILE A 125 -0.47 -2.31 14.18
N ALA A 126 -1.54 -1.65 13.76
CA ALA A 126 -2.49 -0.94 14.60
C ALA A 126 -3.93 -1.04 14.07
N LEU A 127 -4.89 -0.90 14.99
CA LEU A 127 -6.29 -0.66 14.69
C LEU A 127 -6.65 0.80 15.01
N VAL A 128 -7.51 1.38 14.18
CA VAL A 128 -8.18 2.67 14.41
C VAL A 128 -9.68 2.44 14.34
N THR A 129 -10.39 2.71 15.43
CA THR A 129 -11.85 2.58 15.52
C THR A 129 -12.53 3.92 15.28
N THR A 130 -13.55 3.95 14.41
CA THR A 130 -14.31 5.17 14.12
C THR A 130 -15.34 5.46 15.21
N THR A 131 -15.43 6.74 15.60
CA THR A 131 -16.44 7.24 16.56
C THR A 131 -17.90 6.90 16.19
N GLN A 132 -18.19 6.76 14.91
CA GLN A 132 -19.50 6.39 14.38
C GLN A 132 -19.35 5.26 13.37
N ALA A 133 -20.36 4.39 13.28
CA ALA A 133 -20.40 3.35 12.26
C ALA A 133 -20.36 3.95 10.82
N ILE A 134 -19.74 3.20 9.95
CA ILE A 134 -19.62 3.46 8.52
C ILE A 134 -20.72 2.67 7.82
N GLN A 135 -21.57 3.38 7.08
CA GLN A 135 -22.57 2.75 6.23
C GLN A 135 -21.91 2.26 4.95
N PHE A 136 -22.06 0.98 4.64
CA PHE A 136 -21.49 0.38 3.43
C PHE A 136 -22.32 0.73 2.19
N ASN A 137 -21.65 0.83 1.05
CA ASN A 137 -22.23 1.04 -0.27
C ASN A 137 -21.23 0.50 -1.32
N ASP A 138 -21.39 0.82 -2.60
CA ASP A 138 -20.46 0.31 -3.62
C ASP A 138 -19.06 0.94 -3.58
N ALA A 139 -18.93 2.14 -3.01
CA ALA A 139 -17.66 2.83 -2.84
C ALA A 139 -16.98 2.52 -1.49
N ILE A 140 -17.70 1.93 -0.54
CA ILE A 140 -17.24 1.69 0.83
C ILE A 140 -17.65 0.29 1.29
N ARG A 141 -16.70 -0.64 1.32
CA ARG A 141 -16.88 -2.03 1.77
C ARG A 141 -15.60 -2.52 2.46
N PRO A 142 -15.68 -3.39 3.47
CA PRO A 142 -14.50 -3.95 4.11
C PRO A 142 -13.76 -4.92 3.18
N VAL A 143 -12.47 -5.13 3.43
CA VAL A 143 -11.65 -6.20 2.82
C VAL A 143 -11.58 -7.41 3.75
N ASN A 144 -11.46 -8.61 3.19
CA ASN A 144 -11.36 -9.83 3.99
C ASN A 144 -10.02 -9.89 4.73
N LEU A 145 -10.05 -10.39 5.96
CA LEU A 145 -8.84 -10.80 6.69
C LEU A 145 -8.37 -12.19 6.22
N PRO A 146 -7.06 -12.45 6.12
CA PRO A 146 -6.54 -13.75 5.71
C PRO A 146 -6.81 -14.80 6.78
N LYS A 147 -6.84 -16.08 6.36
CA LYS A 147 -6.87 -17.21 7.30
C LYS A 147 -5.57 -17.24 8.11
N PHE A 148 -5.66 -17.70 9.36
CA PHE A 148 -4.48 -17.85 10.22
C PHE A 148 -3.42 -18.73 9.54
N ASN A 149 -2.17 -18.27 9.56
CA ASN A 149 -1.01 -18.96 8.98
C ASN A 149 -1.18 -19.38 7.49
N GLN A 150 -1.68 -18.48 6.64
CA GLN A 150 -1.65 -18.67 5.17
C GLN A 150 -0.21 -18.92 4.69
N MET A 151 0.11 -20.18 4.38
CA MET A 151 1.49 -20.69 4.45
C MET A 151 2.43 -20.21 3.34
N ASN A 152 1.93 -19.91 2.14
CA ASN A 152 2.76 -19.29 1.10
C ASN A 152 1.98 -18.27 0.26
N LEU A 153 2.61 -17.12 0.03
CA LEU A 153 2.13 -16.03 -0.82
C LEU A 153 3.12 -15.68 -1.94
N GLU A 154 4.28 -16.33 -1.98
CA GLU A 154 5.31 -16.11 -3.00
C GLU A 154 4.76 -16.24 -4.42
N ASN A 155 5.20 -15.36 -5.31
CA ASN A 155 4.78 -15.24 -6.71
C ASN A 155 3.29 -14.91 -6.94
N ARG A 156 2.45 -14.80 -5.89
CA ARG A 156 1.09 -14.24 -6.04
C ARG A 156 1.18 -12.78 -6.51
N MET A 157 0.31 -12.43 -7.45
CA MET A 157 0.05 -11.03 -7.77
C MET A 157 -0.77 -10.39 -6.65
N ALA A 158 -0.37 -9.19 -6.25
CA ALA A 158 -1.01 -8.39 -5.23
C ALA A 158 -1.10 -6.92 -5.69
N VAL A 159 -2.10 -6.21 -5.17
CA VAL A 159 -2.33 -4.79 -5.42
C VAL A 159 -1.84 -3.99 -4.22
N ILE A 160 -1.07 -2.94 -4.51
CA ILE A 160 -0.86 -1.80 -3.60
C ILE A 160 -1.70 -0.63 -4.10
N ALA A 161 -2.30 0.13 -3.18
CA ALA A 161 -3.07 1.34 -3.49
C ALA A 161 -2.86 2.40 -2.41
N GLY A 162 -2.82 3.67 -2.82
CA GLY A 162 -2.60 4.76 -1.87
C GLY A 162 -2.62 6.17 -2.47
N PHE A 163 -2.57 7.15 -1.56
CA PHE A 163 -2.57 8.59 -1.83
C PHE A 163 -1.22 9.24 -1.52
N GLY A 164 -0.17 8.44 -1.31
CA GLY A 164 1.14 8.92 -0.90
C GLY A 164 1.81 9.81 -1.93
N LYS A 165 3.05 10.18 -1.62
CA LYS A 165 3.92 10.83 -2.60
C LYS A 165 4.03 9.99 -3.86
N THR A 166 4.26 10.67 -4.95
CA THR A 166 4.30 10.04 -6.27
C THR A 166 5.73 9.72 -6.74
N GLY A 167 6.70 9.91 -5.83
CA GLY A 167 8.14 9.80 -5.99
C GLY A 167 8.81 10.55 -4.84
N THR A 168 10.08 10.30 -4.54
CA THR A 168 10.71 10.77 -3.27
C THR A 168 10.64 12.30 -3.08
N LYS A 169 10.90 13.04 -4.17
CA LYS A 169 10.85 14.51 -4.23
C LYS A 169 9.50 15.06 -4.74
N ALA A 170 8.55 14.21 -5.07
CA ALA A 170 7.27 14.60 -5.65
C ALA A 170 6.25 15.05 -4.57
N PRO A 171 5.21 15.82 -4.95
CA PRO A 171 4.08 16.07 -4.06
C PRO A 171 3.28 14.78 -3.75
N VAL A 172 2.48 14.87 -2.69
CA VAL A 172 1.44 13.91 -2.33
C VAL A 172 0.40 13.82 -3.47
N SER A 173 -0.10 12.63 -3.76
CA SER A 173 -1.06 12.43 -4.85
C SER A 173 -2.43 13.05 -4.52
N ASN A 174 -2.95 13.83 -5.48
CA ASN A 174 -4.34 14.28 -5.44
C ASN A 174 -5.32 13.15 -5.76
N GLU A 175 -4.85 12.06 -6.36
CA GLU A 175 -5.66 10.93 -6.81
C GLU A 175 -5.25 9.65 -6.06
N LEU A 176 -6.18 8.72 -5.88
CA LEU A 176 -5.87 7.36 -5.46
C LEU A 176 -5.19 6.66 -6.63
N ARG A 177 -4.02 6.08 -6.38
CA ARG A 177 -3.26 5.39 -7.42
C ARG A 177 -2.82 4.01 -6.94
N PHE A 178 -2.60 3.10 -7.88
CA PHE A 178 -2.39 1.68 -7.59
C PHE A 178 -1.36 1.03 -8.53
N ALA A 179 -0.83 -0.12 -8.10
CA ALA A 179 0.00 -0.97 -8.95
C ALA A 179 -0.17 -2.45 -8.59
N ASN A 180 0.01 -3.31 -9.60
CA ASN A 180 0.06 -4.76 -9.45
C ASN A 180 1.53 -5.20 -9.31
N ARG A 181 1.93 -5.77 -8.17
CA ARG A 181 3.28 -6.32 -7.96
C ARG A 181 3.21 -7.81 -7.57
N ARG A 182 4.31 -8.54 -7.81
CA ARG A 182 4.50 -9.90 -7.28
C ARG A 182 4.99 -9.82 -5.84
N ILE A 183 4.45 -10.67 -4.98
CA ILE A 183 5.04 -10.97 -3.68
C ILE A 183 6.30 -11.82 -3.92
N LEU A 184 7.43 -11.40 -3.34
CA LEU A 184 8.72 -12.06 -3.50
C LEU A 184 8.92 -13.18 -2.47
N SER A 185 9.92 -14.04 -2.72
CA SER A 185 10.37 -15.02 -1.74
C SER A 185 11.05 -14.32 -0.55
N ASN A 186 10.97 -14.96 0.63
CA ASN A 186 11.65 -14.47 1.83
C ASN A 186 13.16 -14.26 1.61
N LEU A 187 13.80 -15.09 0.77
CA LEU A 187 15.22 -14.94 0.41
C LEU A 187 15.49 -13.63 -0.35
N LEU A 188 14.63 -13.28 -1.32
CA LEU A 188 14.76 -12.04 -2.07
C LEU A 188 14.46 -10.81 -1.19
N CYS A 189 13.54 -10.93 -0.24
CA CYS A 189 13.26 -9.89 0.75
C CYS A 189 14.39 -9.69 1.77
N GLN A 190 15.06 -10.76 2.21
CA GLN A 190 16.12 -10.70 3.21
C GLN A 190 17.40 -10.03 2.67
N ARG A 191 17.74 -10.25 1.40
CA ARG A 191 18.98 -9.73 0.77
C ARG A 191 19.23 -8.23 0.99
N PRO A 192 18.29 -7.31 0.68
CA PRO A 192 18.46 -5.88 0.95
C PRO A 192 18.28 -5.47 2.42
N TYR A 193 17.69 -6.34 3.26
CA TYR A 193 17.29 -6.02 4.64
C TYR A 193 17.76 -7.09 5.67
N PRO A 194 19.05 -7.48 5.69
CA PRO A 194 19.50 -8.66 6.42
C PRO A 194 19.23 -8.62 7.93
N ALA A 195 19.31 -7.44 8.56
CA ALA A 195 18.99 -7.26 9.98
C ALA A 195 17.48 -7.10 10.27
N TYR A 196 16.72 -6.51 9.33
CA TYR A 196 15.36 -6.00 9.55
C TYR A 196 14.25 -6.94 9.03
N PHE A 197 14.47 -7.66 7.94
CA PHE A 197 13.45 -8.59 7.44
C PHE A 197 13.33 -9.81 8.35
N LYS A 198 12.10 -10.16 8.73
CA LYS A 198 11.77 -11.30 9.59
C LYS A 198 10.69 -12.13 8.87
N PRO A 199 11.01 -13.29 8.27
CA PRO A 199 10.08 -14.08 7.44
C PRO A 199 8.71 -14.43 8.09
N ASN A 200 8.65 -14.49 9.42
CA ASN A 200 7.42 -14.79 10.16
C ASN A 200 6.51 -13.55 10.34
N MET A 201 7.10 -12.34 10.37
CA MET A 201 6.38 -11.08 10.60
C MET A 201 6.20 -10.26 9.32
N HIS A 202 7.02 -10.47 8.30
CA HIS A 202 7.11 -9.61 7.12
C HIS A 202 6.84 -10.36 5.81
N LEU A 203 6.31 -9.62 4.83
CA LEU A 203 6.24 -9.95 3.41
C LEU A 203 7.01 -8.88 2.64
N CYS A 204 7.42 -9.13 1.39
CA CYS A 204 7.78 -8.02 0.51
C CYS A 204 7.27 -8.23 -0.91
N ILE A 205 7.13 -7.13 -1.65
CA ILE A 205 6.82 -7.13 -3.08
C ILE A 205 8.03 -6.69 -3.89
N ASP A 206 8.04 -7.08 -5.16
CA ASP A 206 8.98 -6.56 -6.15
C ASP A 206 8.90 -5.03 -6.23
N GLY A 207 10.07 -4.38 -6.24
CA GLY A 207 10.22 -2.93 -6.40
C GLY A 207 10.66 -2.49 -7.80
N SER A 208 11.01 -3.43 -8.70
CA SER A 208 11.58 -3.18 -10.03
C SER A 208 10.72 -2.23 -10.89
N GLN A 209 11.30 -1.64 -11.94
CA GLN A 209 10.69 -0.54 -12.73
C GLN A 209 10.37 0.71 -11.88
N ASN A 210 10.99 0.83 -10.71
CA ASN A 210 10.75 1.86 -9.69
C ASN A 210 9.30 1.90 -9.20
N ILE A 211 8.55 0.79 -9.26
CA ILE A 211 7.16 0.72 -8.79
C ILE A 211 7.07 0.31 -7.33
N SER A 212 6.70 1.29 -6.48
CA SER A 212 6.86 1.20 -5.04
C SER A 212 5.84 2.06 -4.29
N THR A 213 5.60 1.74 -3.02
CA THR A 213 4.91 2.63 -2.08
C THR A 213 5.85 3.77 -1.66
N CYS A 214 5.32 4.97 -1.50
CA CYS A 214 6.09 6.15 -1.15
C CYS A 214 5.62 6.75 0.19
N PRO A 215 6.31 7.78 0.73
CA PRO A 215 5.87 8.46 1.96
C PRO A 215 4.42 8.96 1.85
N GLY A 216 3.55 8.48 2.75
CA GLY A 216 2.11 8.69 2.71
C GLY A 216 1.28 7.43 2.40
N ASP A 217 1.89 6.39 1.83
CA ASP A 217 1.28 5.06 1.64
C ASP A 217 1.52 4.11 2.82
N SER A 218 2.31 4.54 3.82
CA SER A 218 2.52 3.90 5.12
C SER A 218 1.22 3.37 5.73
N GLY A 219 1.19 2.14 6.22
CA GLY A 219 -0.01 1.48 6.73
C GLY A 219 -1.08 1.13 5.68
N GLY A 220 -0.87 1.49 4.41
CA GLY A 220 -1.74 1.11 3.30
C GLY A 220 -1.75 -0.40 3.04
N PRO A 221 -2.84 -0.96 2.47
CA PRO A 221 -3.00 -2.40 2.36
C PRO A 221 -2.31 -2.98 1.11
N LEU A 222 -1.71 -4.15 1.31
CA LEU A 222 -1.34 -5.08 0.24
C LEU A 222 -2.44 -6.14 0.12
N VAL A 223 -3.12 -6.17 -1.01
CA VAL A 223 -4.33 -6.98 -1.21
C VAL A 223 -4.14 -8.00 -2.33
N ILE A 224 -4.48 -9.25 -2.08
CA ILE A 224 -4.58 -10.29 -3.11
C ILE A 224 -6.04 -10.51 -3.51
N GLN A 225 -6.25 -10.97 -4.75
CA GLN A 225 -7.48 -11.61 -5.16
C GLN A 225 -7.35 -13.12 -4.96
N GLU A 226 -8.31 -13.73 -4.29
CA GLU A 226 -8.43 -15.17 -4.10
C GLU A 226 -9.20 -15.82 -5.28
N ALA A 227 -9.29 -17.15 -5.29
CA ALA A 227 -9.89 -17.92 -6.40
C ALA A 227 -11.41 -17.70 -6.55
N ASP A 228 -12.09 -17.26 -5.48
CA ASP A 228 -13.50 -16.86 -5.45
C ASP A 228 -13.72 -15.37 -5.76
N GLU A 229 -12.71 -14.73 -6.37
CA GLU A 229 -12.61 -13.29 -6.67
C GLU A 229 -12.59 -12.36 -5.45
N SER A 230 -12.74 -12.89 -4.24
CA SER A 230 -12.73 -12.12 -3.01
C SER A 230 -11.36 -11.47 -2.76
N LYS A 231 -11.36 -10.35 -2.04
CA LYS A 231 -10.18 -9.52 -1.80
C LYS A 231 -9.71 -9.68 -0.36
N THR A 232 -8.45 -10.05 -0.17
CA THR A 232 -7.86 -10.35 1.15
C THR A 232 -6.65 -9.45 1.43
N VAL A 233 -6.64 -8.75 2.57
CA VAL A 233 -5.49 -7.91 2.98
C VAL A 233 -4.41 -8.75 3.64
N VAL A 234 -3.33 -9.03 2.90
CA VAL A 234 -2.24 -9.89 3.38
C VAL A 234 -1.08 -9.12 4.01
N GLY A 235 -0.94 -7.83 3.67
CA GLY A 235 0.14 -6.98 4.17
C GLY A 235 -0.29 -5.54 4.48
N LEU A 236 0.51 -4.85 5.28
CA LEU A 236 0.38 -3.41 5.56
C LEU A 236 1.74 -2.73 5.33
N THR A 237 1.79 -1.64 4.55
CA THR A 237 3.03 -0.95 4.18
C THR A 237 3.81 -0.54 5.43
N SER A 238 5.02 -1.08 5.62
CA SER A 238 5.81 -0.84 6.83
C SER A 238 7.09 -0.06 6.52
N PHE A 239 8.01 -0.64 5.74
CA PHE A 239 9.29 0.00 5.39
C PHE A 239 9.77 -0.41 3.99
N GLY A 240 10.82 0.26 3.50
CA GLY A 240 11.37 0.02 2.16
C GLY A 240 12.74 0.66 1.99
N GLY A 241 13.15 0.92 0.75
CA GLY A 241 14.39 1.64 0.45
C GLY A 241 14.38 3.07 0.98
N ILE A 242 15.56 3.70 1.07
CA ILE A 242 15.74 5.11 1.46
C ILE A 242 14.89 6.05 0.60
N SER A 243 14.65 5.67 -0.65
CA SER A 243 13.82 6.38 -1.61
C SER A 243 12.92 5.37 -2.35
N CYS A 244 11.70 5.76 -2.70
CA CYS A 244 10.72 4.85 -3.32
C CYS A 244 10.95 4.64 -4.84
N ASP A 245 11.98 5.25 -5.40
CA ASP A 245 12.33 5.30 -6.82
C ASP A 245 13.64 4.55 -7.14
N THR A 246 14.02 3.57 -6.30
CA THR A 246 15.30 2.82 -6.39
C THR A 246 15.21 1.36 -6.88
N GLY A 247 14.00 0.84 -7.11
CA GLY A 247 13.81 -0.57 -7.44
C GLY A 247 13.84 -1.55 -6.25
N TYR A 248 14.10 -1.07 -5.03
CA TYR A 248 14.18 -1.90 -3.83
C TYR A 248 12.82 -2.52 -3.45
N PRO A 249 12.79 -3.79 -2.98
CA PRO A 249 11.57 -4.40 -2.47
C PRO A 249 10.92 -3.59 -1.35
N VAL A 250 9.59 -3.52 -1.35
CA VAL A 250 8.82 -2.87 -0.27
C VAL A 250 8.37 -3.93 0.72
N VAL A 251 8.61 -3.68 2.01
CA VAL A 251 8.30 -4.61 3.10
C VAL A 251 6.98 -4.24 3.79
N PHE A 252 6.18 -5.27 4.04
CA PHE A 252 4.85 -5.19 4.63
C PHE A 252 4.76 -6.05 5.88
N THR A 253 4.03 -5.59 6.89
CA THR A 253 3.64 -6.40 8.05
C THR A 253 2.69 -7.51 7.61
N LYS A 254 3.03 -8.78 7.83
CA LYS A 254 2.30 -9.99 7.42
C LYS A 254 1.04 -10.17 8.27
N VAL A 255 -0.11 -9.75 7.75
CA VAL A 255 -1.39 -9.69 8.49
C VAL A 255 -1.82 -11.06 9.04
N SER A 256 -1.53 -12.16 8.32
CA SER A 256 -1.89 -13.53 8.75
C SER A 256 -1.24 -13.95 10.08
N ASN A 257 -0.16 -13.29 10.52
CA ASN A 257 0.50 -13.53 11.80
C ASN A 257 -0.20 -12.83 12.98
N TYR A 258 -1.11 -11.88 12.70
CA TYR A 258 -1.76 -11.03 13.71
C TYR A 258 -3.26 -11.24 13.83
N ILE A 259 -3.87 -12.22 13.14
CA ILE A 259 -5.32 -12.46 13.16
C ILE A 259 -5.91 -12.56 14.58
N ASN A 260 -5.29 -13.33 15.46
CA ASN A 260 -5.75 -13.47 16.86
C ASN A 260 -5.67 -12.14 17.63
N TRP A 261 -4.67 -11.30 17.32
CA TRP A 261 -4.55 -9.96 17.91
C TRP A 261 -5.60 -9.01 17.34
N ILE A 262 -5.85 -9.05 16.02
CA ILE A 262 -6.88 -8.25 15.36
C ILE A 262 -8.26 -8.59 15.95
N GLN A 263 -8.64 -9.86 15.94
CA GLN A 263 -9.94 -10.33 16.44
C GLN A 263 -10.18 -9.98 17.92
N LYS A 264 -9.14 -9.97 18.75
CA LYS A 264 -9.23 -9.58 20.17
C LYS A 264 -9.52 -8.09 20.40
N HIS A 265 -9.20 -7.22 19.44
CA HIS A 265 -9.28 -5.75 19.59
C HIS A 265 -10.21 -5.08 18.56
N MET A 266 -10.84 -5.85 17.65
CA MET A 266 -11.94 -5.37 16.82
C MET A 266 -13.20 -5.13 17.67
N ILE A 267 -14.01 -4.16 17.23
CA ILE A 267 -15.28 -3.72 17.84
C ILE A 267 -16.33 -3.60 16.73
#